data_AF-R9PLD9-F1
#
_entry.id   AF-R9PLD9-F1
#
_cell.length_a   1.000
_cell.length_b   1.000
_cell.length_c   1.000
_cell.angle_alpha   90.00
_cell.angle_beta   90.00
_cell.angle_gamma   90.00
#
_symmetry.space_group_name_H-M   'P 1'
#
loop_
_entity.id
_entity.type
_entity.pdbx_description
1 polymer ?
#
loop_
_entity_poly.entity_id
_entity_poly.type
_entity_poly.pdbx_seq_one_letter_code
_entity_poly.pdbx_strand_id
1 'polypeptide(L)'
;MSPSINYASFSEFSDPKNYLPQLPDCQADIAELVKCVQNNLVHPYWLQHYQLDPDFTQRLDEMQTRSVQQKLKRLSNNEGPLLADKPANQRMLGNCRDFALLLCTLLRAQGIAARLRCGFAAYLGMHPYEDHWICEYWHKQQQRWIKVDAQLDAKQQALLNITFDPLDLPNEQFIYAGSAWQLCRREPERAQQFGILSITGWPLLQGNLLRDIFALSKIELLAWDSGWGLNKHYFEYSQAKQELQLLDTLAELSAKSLAEQALAQSKGQELAFPANWQWQLAPSIEDLLQQHNSIVETD
;
A
#
# COMPACT_ATOMS: atom_id res chain seq x y z
N MET A 1 -18.40 18.59 -16.40
CA MET A 1 -17.00 18.09 -16.32
C MET A 1 -16.97 17.10 -15.18
N SER A 2 -16.59 15.85 -15.42
CA SER A 2 -16.33 14.91 -14.33
C SER A 2 -15.19 15.49 -13.47
N PRO A 3 -15.28 15.46 -12.13
CA PRO A 3 -14.28 16.08 -11.28
C PRO A 3 -12.94 15.36 -11.40
N SER A 4 -11.97 15.96 -12.09
CA SER A 4 -10.64 15.36 -12.26
C SER A 4 -9.87 15.24 -10.95
N ILE A 5 -9.28 14.09 -10.66
CA ILE A 5 -8.47 13.86 -9.47
C ILE A 5 -7.16 14.64 -9.56
N ASN A 6 -6.95 15.58 -8.63
CA ASN A 6 -5.66 16.23 -8.47
C ASN A 6 -4.73 15.35 -7.60
N TYR A 7 -3.83 14.62 -8.25
CA TYR A 7 -2.84 13.78 -7.55
C TYR A 7 -1.66 14.54 -6.95
N ALA A 8 -1.50 15.84 -7.25
CA ALA A 8 -0.47 16.68 -6.63
C ALA A 8 -0.92 17.27 -5.29
N SER A 9 -2.23 17.28 -5.00
CA SER A 9 -2.75 17.73 -3.70
C SER A 9 -2.76 16.61 -2.67
N PHE A 10 -2.71 16.97 -1.39
CA PHE A 10 -2.87 16.02 -0.30
C PHE A 10 -4.28 15.42 -0.25
N SER A 11 -4.38 14.19 0.27
CA SER A 11 -5.59 13.52 0.74
C SER A 11 -5.70 13.63 2.26
N GLU A 12 -6.79 13.13 2.85
CA GLU A 12 -6.88 13.01 4.32
C GLU A 12 -5.71 12.24 4.94
N PHE A 13 -5.20 11.21 4.24
CA PHE A 13 -4.16 10.33 4.76
C PHE A 13 -2.74 10.83 4.48
N SER A 14 -2.55 11.62 3.42
CA SER A 14 -1.23 12.11 3.00
C SER A 14 -0.99 13.58 3.35
N ASP A 15 -1.91 14.24 4.04
CA ASP A 15 -1.71 15.62 4.49
C ASP A 15 -0.80 15.66 5.73
N PRO A 16 0.41 16.25 5.64
CA PRO A 16 1.32 16.36 6.78
C PRO A 16 0.87 17.42 7.80
N LYS A 17 -0.15 18.24 7.48
CA LYS A 17 -0.69 19.31 8.33
C LYS A 17 0.42 20.23 8.84
N ASN A 18 0.52 20.38 10.15
CA ASN A 18 1.51 21.22 10.84
C ASN A 18 2.96 20.77 10.66
N TYR A 19 3.21 19.57 10.12
CA TYR A 19 4.56 19.09 9.82
C TYR A 19 5.04 19.49 8.42
N LEU A 20 4.19 20.06 7.54
CA LEU A 20 4.57 20.46 6.18
C LEU A 20 5.88 21.29 6.13
N PRO A 21 6.07 22.33 6.98
CA PRO A 21 7.29 23.15 6.93
C PRO A 21 8.57 22.43 7.38
N GLN A 22 8.45 21.24 7.97
CA GLN A 22 9.56 20.42 8.48
C GLN A 22 9.93 19.27 7.53
N LEU A 23 9.17 19.08 6.45
CA LEU A 23 9.50 18.06 5.45
C LEU A 23 10.76 18.47 4.67
N PRO A 24 11.61 17.51 4.29
CA PRO A 24 12.82 17.81 3.53
C PRO A 24 12.47 18.33 2.14
N ASP A 25 13.16 19.39 1.72
CA ASP A 25 13.15 19.85 0.33
C ASP A 25 14.27 19.14 -0.43
N CYS A 26 13.94 17.99 -1.02
CA CYS A 26 14.86 17.19 -1.83
C CYS A 26 14.89 17.63 -3.30
N GLN A 27 14.37 18.81 -3.66
CA GLN A 27 14.36 19.34 -5.04
C GLN A 27 13.88 18.32 -6.10
N ALA A 28 12.87 17.53 -5.78
CA ALA A 28 12.29 16.47 -6.60
C ALA A 28 13.23 15.29 -6.92
N ASP A 29 14.34 15.12 -6.20
CA ASP A 29 15.20 13.94 -6.33
C ASP A 29 14.52 12.71 -5.73
N ILE A 30 14.11 11.77 -6.59
CA ILE A 30 13.41 10.55 -6.19
C ILE A 30 14.27 9.64 -5.32
N ALA A 31 15.59 9.58 -5.55
CA ALA A 31 16.48 8.71 -4.78
C ALA A 31 16.66 9.23 -3.35
N GLU A 32 16.84 10.55 -3.18
CA GLU A 32 16.92 11.17 -1.85
C GLU A 32 15.59 11.07 -1.09
N LEU A 33 14.46 11.25 -1.78
CA LEU A 33 13.14 11.04 -1.19
C LEU A 33 12.93 9.60 -0.71
N VAL A 34 13.30 8.61 -1.52
CA VAL A 34 13.19 7.20 -1.16
C VAL A 34 14.12 6.86 0.01
N LYS A 35 15.36 7.33 -0.02
CA LYS A 35 16.32 7.15 1.08
C LYS A 35 15.80 7.74 2.39
N CYS A 36 15.19 8.94 2.32
CA CYS A 36 14.52 9.55 3.47
C CYS A 36 13.42 8.64 4.04
N VAL A 37 12.57 8.03 3.20
CA VAL A 37 11.56 7.06 3.66
C VAL A 37 12.22 5.84 4.32
N GLN A 38 13.21 5.23 3.66
CA GLN A 38 13.91 4.03 4.13
C GLN A 38 14.64 4.23 5.47
N ASN A 39 15.15 5.43 5.71
CA ASN A 39 15.84 5.76 6.96
C ASN A 39 14.89 6.14 8.10
N ASN A 40 13.58 6.19 7.87
CA ASN A 40 12.58 6.53 8.88
C ASN A 40 11.60 5.39 9.17
N LEU A 41 11.44 4.44 8.24
CA LEU A 41 10.56 3.28 8.40
C LEU A 41 11.35 1.97 8.40
N VAL A 42 10.80 0.96 9.07
CA VAL A 42 11.31 -0.41 9.01
C VAL A 42 10.13 -1.39 8.86
N HIS A 43 10.25 -2.34 7.96
CA HIS A 43 9.23 -3.34 7.71
C HIS A 43 9.28 -4.46 8.77
N PRO A 44 8.16 -4.88 9.38
CA PRO A 44 8.14 -5.92 10.42
C PRO A 44 8.81 -7.22 9.97
N TYR A 45 8.55 -7.67 8.75
CA TYR A 45 9.13 -8.91 8.22
C TYR A 45 10.64 -8.85 7.93
N TRP A 46 11.26 -7.67 8.07
CA TRP A 46 12.69 -7.48 7.82
C TRP A 46 13.49 -7.17 9.10
N LEU A 47 12.85 -7.12 10.26
CA LEU A 47 13.48 -6.68 11.53
C LEU A 47 14.78 -7.43 11.84
N GLN A 48 14.80 -8.75 11.69
CA GLN A 48 15.99 -9.58 11.95
C GLN A 48 17.18 -9.18 11.05
N HIS A 49 16.92 -8.83 9.78
CA HIS A 49 17.96 -8.38 8.85
C HIS A 49 18.57 -7.03 9.25
N TYR A 50 17.88 -6.26 10.09
CA TYR A 50 18.39 -5.01 10.69
C TYR A 50 18.84 -5.17 12.15
N GLN A 51 19.06 -6.40 12.61
CA GLN A 51 19.52 -6.70 13.99
C GLN A 51 18.54 -6.20 15.05
N LEU A 52 17.25 -6.21 14.73
CA LEU A 52 16.16 -5.92 15.65
C LEU A 52 15.46 -7.22 16.05
N ASP A 53 14.75 -7.17 17.18
CA ASP A 53 13.89 -8.26 17.61
C ASP A 53 12.80 -8.52 16.55
N PRO A 54 12.67 -9.74 16.00
CA PRO A 54 11.60 -10.07 15.07
C PRO A 54 10.21 -10.07 15.72
N ASP A 55 10.09 -10.15 17.04
CA ASP A 55 8.81 -9.98 17.73
C ASP A 55 8.42 -8.49 17.77
N PHE A 56 7.47 -8.13 16.91
CA PHE A 56 6.93 -6.78 16.81
C PHE A 56 5.54 -6.62 17.46
N THR A 57 5.06 -7.62 18.20
CA THR A 57 3.71 -7.62 18.80
C THR A 57 3.48 -6.41 19.70
N GLN A 58 4.52 -5.93 20.41
CA GLN A 58 4.46 -4.75 21.26
C GLN A 58 4.35 -3.41 20.51
N ARG A 59 4.55 -3.40 19.18
CA ARG A 59 4.56 -2.20 18.32
C ARG A 59 3.47 -2.22 17.25
N LEU A 60 2.48 -3.11 17.37
CA LEU A 60 1.37 -3.24 16.41
C LEU A 60 0.57 -1.93 16.23
N ASP A 61 0.50 -1.08 17.26
CA ASP A 61 -0.17 0.22 17.20
C ASP A 61 0.52 1.21 16.23
N GLU A 62 1.82 1.05 15.98
CA GLU A 62 2.52 1.83 14.96
C GLU A 62 1.99 1.50 13.56
N MET A 63 1.80 0.22 13.26
CA MET A 63 1.23 -0.23 11.98
C MET A 63 -0.24 0.17 11.84
N GLN A 64 -0.99 0.27 12.94
CA GLN A 64 -2.37 0.76 12.94
C GLN A 64 -2.49 2.28 12.68
N THR A 65 -1.38 3.01 12.61
CA THR A 65 -1.37 4.47 12.39
C THR A 65 -1.69 4.80 10.93
N ARG A 66 -2.84 5.43 10.66
CA ARG A 66 -3.38 5.62 9.30
C ARG A 66 -2.79 6.80 8.53
N SER A 67 -2.83 7.99 9.16
CA SER A 67 -2.48 9.26 8.52
C SER A 67 -0.99 9.56 8.63
N VAL A 68 -0.43 10.21 7.61
CA VAL A 68 0.97 10.64 7.62
C VAL A 68 1.22 11.64 8.75
N GLN A 69 0.26 12.51 9.08
CA GLN A 69 0.39 13.43 10.23
C GLN A 69 0.69 12.68 11.54
N GLN A 70 -0.04 11.59 11.81
CA GLN A 70 0.19 10.78 13.02
C GLN A 70 1.52 10.02 12.95
N LYS A 71 1.92 9.54 11.76
CA LYS A 71 3.24 8.92 11.56
C LYS A 71 4.37 9.91 11.82
N LEU A 72 4.28 11.11 11.26
CA LEU A 72 5.24 12.20 11.48
C LEU A 72 5.30 12.59 12.96
N LYS A 73 4.16 12.63 13.67
CA LYS A 73 4.13 12.83 15.14
C LYS A 73 4.91 11.75 15.90
N ARG A 74 4.85 10.48 15.47
CA ARG A 74 5.65 9.41 16.09
C ARG A 74 7.14 9.60 15.80
N LEU A 75 7.47 9.94 14.55
CA LEU A 75 8.85 10.14 14.10
C LEU A 75 9.52 11.37 14.74
N SER A 76 8.74 12.40 15.09
CA SER A 76 9.25 13.62 15.75
C SER A 76 9.75 13.42 17.18
N ASN A 77 9.53 12.25 17.78
CA ASN A 77 9.96 11.97 19.14
C ASN A 77 11.47 11.68 19.27
N ASN A 78 12.20 11.63 18.16
CA ASN A 78 13.66 11.46 18.13
C ASN A 78 14.36 12.83 18.10
N GLU A 79 15.61 12.89 18.58
CA GLU A 79 16.42 14.12 18.49
C GLU A 79 16.77 14.46 17.03
N GLY A 80 16.68 15.74 16.68
CA GLY A 80 17.06 16.26 15.36
C GLY A 80 15.89 16.57 14.42
N PRO A 81 16.17 16.82 13.12
CA PRO A 81 15.13 17.10 12.12
C PRO A 81 14.15 15.93 11.96
N LEU A 82 12.88 16.25 11.72
CA LEU A 82 11.75 15.30 11.69
C LEU A 82 12.04 13.99 10.94
N LEU A 83 12.56 14.10 9.72
CA LEU A 83 12.89 12.96 8.85
C LEU A 83 14.40 12.78 8.63
N ALA A 84 15.24 13.20 9.58
CA ALA A 84 16.66 12.87 9.55
C ALA A 84 16.89 11.35 9.60
N ASP A 85 18.05 10.92 9.11
CA ASP A 85 18.44 9.51 9.09
C ASP A 85 18.42 8.90 10.50
N LYS A 86 17.67 7.81 10.68
CA LYS A 86 17.57 7.11 11.97
C LYS A 86 18.26 5.74 11.92
N PRO A 87 18.96 5.35 13.01
CA PRO A 87 19.36 3.96 13.18
C PRO A 87 18.12 3.07 13.20
N ALA A 88 18.26 1.80 12.79
CA ALA A 88 17.12 0.92 12.58
C ALA A 88 16.18 0.80 13.80
N ASN A 89 16.75 0.80 15.02
CA ASN A 89 16.00 0.71 16.27
C ASN A 89 15.18 1.96 16.63
N GLN A 90 15.39 3.09 15.94
CA GLN A 90 14.62 4.34 16.11
C GLN A 90 13.63 4.58 14.97
N ARG A 91 13.60 3.71 13.95
CA ARG A 91 12.66 3.80 12.84
C ARG A 91 11.28 3.35 13.29
N MET A 92 10.25 4.00 12.76
CA MET A 92 8.86 3.59 12.99
C MET A 92 8.60 2.28 12.23
N LEU A 93 7.88 1.36 12.86
CA LEU A 93 7.38 0.16 12.21
C LEU A 93 6.30 0.55 11.20
N GLY A 94 6.45 0.11 9.96
CA GLY A 94 5.48 0.37 8.89
C GLY A 94 5.58 -0.68 7.80
N ASN A 95 4.45 -1.03 7.19
CA ASN A 95 4.44 -2.00 6.08
C ASN A 95 4.59 -1.30 4.72
N CYS A 96 4.62 -2.07 3.64
CA CYS A 96 4.74 -1.58 2.26
C CYS A 96 3.84 -0.36 1.94
N ARG A 97 2.59 -0.36 2.44
CA ARG A 97 1.64 0.76 2.25
C ARG A 97 2.13 2.04 2.91
N ASP A 98 2.80 1.95 4.06
CA ASP A 98 3.32 3.12 4.78
C ASP A 98 4.55 3.73 4.12
N PHE A 99 5.42 2.88 3.56
CA PHE A 99 6.51 3.32 2.70
C PHE A 99 5.97 4.08 1.48
N ALA A 100 4.97 3.51 0.80
CA ALA A 100 4.32 4.16 -0.33
C ALA A 100 3.61 5.47 0.05
N LEU A 101 2.93 5.53 1.20
CA LEU A 101 2.26 6.75 1.68
C LEU A 101 3.25 7.87 1.99
N LEU A 102 4.35 7.56 2.69
CA LEU A 102 5.31 8.59 3.07
C LEU A 102 6.00 9.16 1.83
N LEU A 103 6.40 8.32 0.86
CA LEU A 103 6.93 8.79 -0.43
C LEU A 103 5.91 9.67 -1.17
N CYS A 104 4.67 9.21 -1.28
CA CYS A 104 3.57 9.95 -1.92
C CYS A 104 3.37 11.34 -1.29
N THR A 105 3.45 11.42 0.05
CA THR A 105 3.35 12.69 0.79
C THR A 105 4.50 13.62 0.45
N LEU A 106 5.74 13.13 0.44
CA LEU A 106 6.91 13.95 0.13
C LEU A 106 6.88 14.48 -1.32
N LEU A 107 6.45 13.66 -2.28
CA LEU A 107 6.26 14.08 -3.67
C LEU A 107 5.16 15.15 -3.81
N ARG A 108 4.02 14.95 -3.15
CA ARG A 108 2.89 15.91 -3.14
C ARG A 108 3.29 17.24 -2.50
N ALA A 109 4.12 17.21 -1.45
CA ALA A 109 4.66 18.42 -0.82
C ALA A 109 5.50 19.28 -1.77
N GLN A 110 6.07 18.66 -2.81
CA GLN A 110 6.84 19.33 -3.86
C GLN A 110 6.01 19.57 -5.13
N GLY A 111 4.68 19.41 -5.06
CA GLY A 111 3.76 19.64 -6.18
C GLY A 111 3.85 18.59 -7.28
N ILE A 112 4.42 17.42 -7.00
CA ILE A 112 4.48 16.30 -7.95
C ILE A 112 3.24 15.44 -7.77
N ALA A 113 2.55 15.16 -8.86
CA ALA A 113 1.42 14.24 -8.85
C ALA A 113 1.88 12.84 -8.46
N ALA A 114 1.37 12.32 -7.35
CA ALA A 114 1.71 11.00 -6.84
C ALA A 114 0.46 10.26 -6.35
N ARG A 115 0.48 8.93 -6.42
CA ARG A 115 -0.60 8.05 -5.99
C ARG A 115 -0.05 6.72 -5.47
N LEU A 116 -0.81 6.06 -4.62
CA LEU A 116 -0.48 4.70 -4.18
C LEU A 116 -1.10 3.71 -5.15
N ARG A 117 -0.50 2.53 -5.24
CA ARG A 117 -1.07 1.35 -5.88
C ARG A 117 -0.98 0.16 -4.96
N CYS A 118 -2.05 -0.63 -4.94
CA CYS A 118 -2.09 -1.94 -4.29
C CYS A 118 -2.10 -3.02 -5.37
N GLY A 119 -1.34 -4.08 -5.16
CA GLY A 119 -1.11 -5.11 -6.17
C GLY A 119 -0.24 -6.21 -5.64
N PHE A 120 0.64 -6.73 -6.49
CA PHE A 120 1.50 -7.85 -6.13
C PHE A 120 2.92 -7.69 -6.68
N ALA A 121 3.91 -7.93 -5.84
CA ALA A 121 5.32 -7.93 -6.18
C ALA A 121 5.80 -9.33 -6.56
N ALA A 122 6.51 -9.45 -7.68
CA ALA A 122 7.09 -10.71 -8.16
C ALA A 122 8.54 -10.94 -7.68
N TYR A 123 8.97 -10.22 -6.65
CA TYR A 123 10.39 -10.09 -6.26
C TYR A 123 10.68 -10.17 -4.75
N LEU A 124 9.67 -10.39 -3.90
CA LEU A 124 9.83 -10.42 -2.43
C LEU A 124 10.10 -11.84 -1.88
N GLY A 125 9.73 -12.89 -2.62
CA GLY A 125 10.23 -14.24 -2.42
C GLY A 125 9.45 -15.14 -1.46
N MET A 126 8.42 -14.67 -0.74
CA MET A 126 7.55 -15.58 0.04
C MET A 126 6.56 -16.34 -0.84
N HIS A 127 6.05 -15.67 -1.87
CA HIS A 127 5.13 -16.21 -2.88
C HIS A 127 5.62 -15.81 -4.27
N PRO A 128 5.18 -16.51 -5.34
CA PRO A 128 5.44 -16.04 -6.70
C PRO A 128 4.96 -14.60 -6.94
N TYR A 129 3.84 -14.22 -6.33
CA TYR A 129 3.30 -12.86 -6.34
C TYR A 129 2.83 -12.48 -4.93
N GLU A 130 3.56 -11.59 -4.26
CA GLU A 130 3.30 -11.23 -2.87
C GLU A 130 2.47 -9.94 -2.76
N ASP A 131 1.47 -9.88 -1.86
CA ASP A 131 0.73 -8.64 -1.57
C ASP A 131 1.70 -7.47 -1.34
N HIS A 132 1.52 -6.39 -2.10
CA HIS A 132 2.44 -5.27 -2.01
C HIS A 132 1.82 -3.94 -2.40
N TRP A 133 2.42 -2.87 -1.88
CA TRP A 133 2.06 -1.50 -2.17
C TRP A 133 3.26 -0.71 -2.67
N ILE A 134 3.05 0.09 -3.71
CA ILE A 134 4.06 0.99 -4.28
C ILE A 134 3.51 2.40 -4.41
N CYS A 135 4.41 3.36 -4.64
CA CYS A 135 4.03 4.71 -5.04
C CYS A 135 4.28 4.88 -6.54
N GLU A 136 3.33 5.49 -7.24
CA GLU A 136 3.53 6.01 -8.58
C GLU A 136 3.62 7.53 -8.55
N TYR A 137 4.51 8.10 -9.36
CA TYR A 137 4.56 9.55 -9.58
C TYR A 137 4.59 9.92 -11.06
N TRP A 138 4.04 11.09 -11.40
CA TRP A 138 4.02 11.57 -12.77
C TRP A 138 5.36 12.22 -13.14
N HIS A 139 6.12 11.56 -14.00
CA HIS A 139 7.38 12.10 -14.50
C HIS A 139 7.13 13.04 -15.68
N LYS A 140 7.14 14.35 -15.39
CA LYS A 140 6.76 15.41 -16.35
C LYS A 140 7.54 15.34 -17.68
N GLN A 141 8.82 15.03 -17.68
CA GLN A 141 9.59 15.01 -18.94
C GLN A 141 9.28 13.79 -19.80
N GLN A 142 8.94 12.65 -19.17
CA GLN A 142 8.65 11.39 -19.87
C GLN A 142 7.15 11.21 -20.14
N GLN A 143 6.29 12.08 -19.58
CA GLN A 143 4.83 12.05 -19.74
C GLN A 143 4.25 10.67 -19.38
N ARG A 144 4.75 10.07 -18.30
CA ARG A 144 4.26 8.77 -17.80
C ARG A 144 4.32 8.70 -16.28
N TRP A 145 3.57 7.75 -15.74
CA TRP A 145 3.71 7.30 -14.36
C TRP A 145 4.94 6.41 -14.22
N ILE A 146 5.76 6.71 -13.22
CA ILE A 146 6.90 5.90 -12.78
C ILE A 146 6.48 5.13 -11.55
N LYS A 147 6.80 3.84 -11.50
CA LYS A 147 6.53 2.96 -10.35
C LYS A 147 7.75 2.94 -9.43
N VAL A 148 7.55 3.22 -8.15
CA VAL A 148 8.61 3.29 -7.16
C VAL A 148 8.28 2.41 -5.97
N ASP A 149 9.17 1.46 -5.68
CA ASP A 149 9.14 0.73 -4.42
C ASP A 149 10.07 1.40 -3.41
N ALA A 150 9.48 2.20 -2.52
CA ALA A 150 10.24 2.88 -1.47
C ALA A 150 10.73 1.94 -0.36
N GLN A 151 10.24 0.69 -0.29
CA GLN A 151 10.66 -0.27 0.73
C GLN A 151 12.02 -0.90 0.42
N LEU A 152 12.33 -1.13 -0.85
CA LEU A 152 13.55 -1.82 -1.31
C LEU A 152 14.82 -0.99 -1.09
N ASP A 153 15.33 -0.98 0.14
CA ASP A 153 16.63 -0.41 0.45
C ASP A 153 17.79 -1.26 -0.10
N ALA A 154 19.01 -0.75 -0.02
CA ALA A 154 20.19 -1.44 -0.55
C ALA A 154 20.40 -2.84 0.08
N LYS A 155 19.98 -3.05 1.34
CA LYS A 155 20.11 -4.35 2.02
C LYS A 155 19.09 -5.34 1.46
N GLN A 156 17.83 -4.93 1.32
CA GLN A 156 16.78 -5.75 0.71
C GLN A 156 17.12 -6.10 -0.74
N GLN A 157 17.58 -5.11 -1.52
CA GLN A 157 18.00 -5.33 -2.90
C GLN A 157 19.09 -6.41 -3.01
N ALA A 158 20.10 -6.35 -2.13
CA ALA A 158 21.16 -7.35 -2.12
C ALA A 158 20.66 -8.74 -1.70
N LEU A 159 19.82 -8.85 -0.67
CA LEU A 159 19.31 -10.13 -0.17
C LEU A 159 18.32 -10.80 -1.14
N LEU A 160 17.51 -10.00 -1.83
CA LEU A 160 16.54 -10.47 -2.83
C LEU A 160 17.15 -10.63 -4.23
N ASN A 161 18.44 -10.30 -4.42
CA ASN A 161 19.11 -10.28 -5.71
C ASN A 161 18.36 -9.44 -6.77
N ILE A 162 17.93 -8.24 -6.38
CA ILE A 162 17.24 -7.30 -7.28
C ILE A 162 18.20 -6.84 -8.38
N THR A 163 17.80 -7.01 -9.63
CA THR A 163 18.58 -6.65 -10.84
C THR A 163 17.95 -5.54 -11.67
N PHE A 164 16.86 -4.94 -11.17
CA PHE A 164 16.13 -3.84 -11.79
C PHE A 164 16.19 -2.59 -10.90
N ASP A 165 15.82 -1.44 -11.46
CA ASP A 165 15.77 -0.18 -10.71
C ASP A 165 14.47 -0.12 -9.88
N PRO A 166 14.51 -0.08 -8.53
CA PRO A 166 13.32 0.09 -7.71
C PRO A 166 12.69 1.49 -7.82
N LEU A 167 13.39 2.45 -8.41
CA LEU A 167 12.93 3.81 -8.65
C LEU A 167 12.19 3.97 -9.99
N ASP A 168 12.15 2.92 -10.81
CA ASP A 168 11.35 2.82 -12.04
C ASP A 168 11.06 1.34 -12.35
N LEU A 169 10.17 0.74 -11.56
CA LEU A 169 9.90 -0.70 -11.62
C LEU A 169 9.42 -1.10 -13.03
N PRO A 170 10.01 -2.18 -13.61
CA PRO A 170 9.47 -2.80 -14.80
C PRO A 170 8.03 -3.31 -14.59
N ASN A 171 7.26 -3.39 -15.67
CA ASN A 171 5.84 -3.75 -15.58
C ASN A 171 5.60 -5.17 -15.08
N GLU A 172 6.58 -6.04 -15.28
CA GLU A 172 6.55 -7.45 -14.91
C GLU A 172 6.86 -7.67 -13.42
N GLN A 173 7.50 -6.69 -12.76
CA GLN A 173 7.93 -6.80 -11.37
C GLN A 173 6.79 -6.46 -10.40
N PHE A 174 5.95 -5.50 -10.74
CA PHE A 174 4.75 -5.15 -9.96
C PHE A 174 3.49 -5.29 -10.81
N ILE A 175 2.66 -6.27 -10.44
CA ILE A 175 1.40 -6.59 -11.08
C ILE A 175 0.28 -5.81 -10.39
N TYR A 176 -0.40 -4.94 -11.14
CA TYR A 176 -1.59 -4.26 -10.62
C TYR A 176 -2.66 -5.28 -10.19
N ALA A 177 -3.38 -5.00 -9.11
CA ALA A 177 -4.39 -5.90 -8.58
C ALA A 177 -5.44 -6.32 -9.63
N GLY A 178 -5.89 -5.38 -10.48
CA GLY A 178 -6.80 -5.68 -11.58
C GLY A 178 -6.22 -6.63 -12.63
N SER A 179 -4.94 -6.52 -12.95
CA SER A 179 -4.26 -7.44 -13.88
C SER A 179 -4.16 -8.84 -13.28
N ALA A 180 -3.85 -8.93 -11.98
CA ALA A 180 -3.80 -10.20 -11.23
C ALA A 180 -5.18 -10.86 -11.17
N TRP A 181 -6.24 -10.09 -10.89
CA TRP A 181 -7.62 -10.56 -10.95
C TRP A 181 -7.96 -11.13 -12.32
N GLN A 182 -7.77 -10.34 -13.39
CA GLN A 182 -8.08 -10.76 -14.77
C GLN A 182 -7.31 -12.02 -15.18
N LEU A 183 -6.07 -12.17 -14.74
CA LEU A 183 -5.28 -13.38 -14.95
C LEU A 183 -5.94 -14.59 -14.29
N CYS A 184 -6.24 -14.50 -13.00
CA CYS A 184 -6.86 -15.61 -12.26
C CYS A 184 -8.29 -15.91 -12.73
N ARG A 185 -9.02 -14.93 -13.28
CA ARG A 185 -10.32 -15.17 -13.91
C ARG A 185 -10.22 -16.02 -15.18
N ARG A 186 -9.10 -15.93 -15.91
CA ARG A 186 -8.82 -16.78 -17.10
C ARG A 186 -8.18 -18.11 -16.73
N GLU A 187 -7.32 -18.10 -15.71
CA GLU A 187 -6.51 -19.22 -15.25
C GLU A 187 -6.71 -19.41 -13.72
N PRO A 188 -7.86 -19.95 -13.27
CA PRO A 188 -8.21 -20.03 -11.84
C PRO A 188 -7.20 -20.78 -10.97
N GLU A 189 -6.49 -21.74 -11.55
CA GLU A 189 -5.42 -22.51 -10.89
C GLU A 189 -4.25 -21.64 -10.45
N ARG A 190 -4.06 -20.45 -11.05
CA ARG A 190 -3.00 -19.53 -10.69
C ARG A 190 -3.30 -18.70 -9.46
N ALA A 191 -4.54 -18.67 -8.97
CA ALA A 191 -4.93 -17.86 -7.81
C ALA A 191 -4.03 -18.13 -6.60
N GLN A 192 -3.66 -19.40 -6.37
CA GLN A 192 -2.81 -19.80 -5.23
C GLN A 192 -1.36 -19.30 -5.31
N GLN A 193 -0.94 -18.70 -6.43
CA GLN A 193 0.38 -18.07 -6.57
C GLN A 193 0.42 -16.66 -5.95
N PHE A 194 -0.74 -16.08 -5.62
CA PHE A 194 -0.89 -14.75 -5.04
C PHE A 194 -1.09 -14.87 -3.54
N GLY A 195 -0.20 -14.29 -2.73
CA GLY A 195 -0.17 -14.57 -1.30
C GLY A 195 0.51 -13.54 -0.41
N ILE A 196 0.32 -13.68 0.89
CA ILE A 196 1.13 -13.06 1.95
C ILE A 196 1.03 -13.93 3.21
N LEU A 197 2.18 -14.20 3.84
CA LEU A 197 2.26 -15.21 4.91
C LEU A 197 1.65 -16.54 4.43
N SER A 198 0.72 -17.15 5.17
CA SER A 198 -0.01 -18.36 4.75
C SER A 198 -1.34 -18.07 4.05
N ILE A 199 -1.69 -16.79 3.83
CA ILE A 199 -2.91 -16.39 3.14
C ILE A 199 -2.63 -16.36 1.64
N THR A 200 -3.46 -17.02 0.84
CA THR A 200 -3.30 -17.12 -0.61
C THR A 200 -4.65 -17.07 -1.35
N GLY A 201 -4.63 -16.74 -2.64
CA GLY A 201 -5.78 -16.91 -3.51
C GLY A 201 -6.79 -15.77 -3.54
N TRP A 202 -8.04 -16.14 -3.77
CA TRP A 202 -9.13 -15.22 -4.09
C TRP A 202 -9.46 -14.15 -3.04
N PRO A 203 -9.38 -14.41 -1.72
CA PRO A 203 -9.54 -13.36 -0.71
C PRO A 203 -8.56 -12.19 -0.90
N LEU A 204 -7.28 -12.49 -1.13
CA LEU A 204 -6.27 -11.45 -1.38
C LEU A 204 -6.46 -10.78 -2.74
N LEU A 205 -6.80 -11.54 -3.78
CA LEU A 205 -7.08 -10.96 -5.11
C LEU A 205 -8.23 -9.94 -5.05
N GLN A 206 -9.33 -10.27 -4.36
CA GLN A 206 -10.45 -9.35 -4.17
C GLN A 206 -10.07 -8.17 -3.28
N GLY A 207 -9.46 -8.43 -2.12
CA GLY A 207 -9.07 -7.39 -1.17
C GLY A 207 -8.13 -6.36 -1.79
N ASN A 208 -7.08 -6.81 -2.50
CA ASN A 208 -6.12 -5.93 -3.15
C ASN A 208 -6.74 -5.16 -4.32
N LEU A 209 -7.64 -5.79 -5.08
CA LEU A 209 -8.38 -5.10 -6.14
C LEU A 209 -9.19 -3.94 -5.57
N LEU A 210 -9.97 -4.19 -4.51
CA LEU A 210 -10.77 -3.15 -3.87
C LEU A 210 -9.88 -2.04 -3.29
N ARG A 211 -8.79 -2.40 -2.61
CA ARG A 211 -7.81 -1.44 -2.07
C ARG A 211 -7.15 -0.60 -3.15
N ASP A 212 -6.82 -1.17 -4.32
CA ASP A 212 -6.25 -0.41 -5.44
C ASP A 212 -7.26 0.59 -6.03
N ILE A 213 -8.54 0.22 -6.11
CA ILE A 213 -9.61 1.16 -6.51
C ILE A 213 -9.70 2.33 -5.53
N PHE A 214 -9.63 2.08 -4.22
CA PHE A 214 -9.59 3.14 -3.22
C PHE A 214 -8.31 3.98 -3.31
N ALA A 215 -7.14 3.36 -3.52
CA ALA A 215 -5.87 4.05 -3.67
C ALA A 215 -5.86 4.97 -4.90
N LEU A 216 -6.38 4.51 -6.05
CA LEU A 216 -6.61 5.34 -7.24
C LEU A 216 -7.55 6.52 -6.93
N SER A 217 -8.49 6.33 -6.02
CA SER A 217 -9.44 7.36 -5.58
C SER A 217 -8.89 8.30 -4.50
N LYS A 218 -7.58 8.23 -4.19
CA LYS A 218 -6.91 8.96 -3.08
C LYS A 218 -7.49 8.66 -1.70
N ILE A 219 -7.95 7.42 -1.51
CA ILE A 219 -8.35 6.86 -0.23
C ILE A 219 -7.30 5.80 0.10
N GLU A 220 -6.22 6.22 0.75
CA GLU A 220 -5.09 5.36 1.09
C GLU A 220 -5.44 4.49 2.31
N LEU A 221 -6.13 3.38 2.11
CA LEU A 221 -6.49 2.42 3.18
C LEU A 221 -5.26 1.78 3.84
N LEU A 222 -5.43 1.22 5.03
CA LEU A 222 -4.47 0.24 5.58
C LEU A 222 -4.50 -1.03 4.72
N ALA A 223 -3.38 -1.75 4.68
CA ALA A 223 -3.24 -2.98 3.87
C ALA A 223 -4.26 -4.07 4.22
N TRP A 224 -4.90 -3.95 5.38
CA TRP A 224 -5.89 -4.90 5.86
C TRP A 224 -7.26 -4.33 6.17
N ASP A 225 -7.54 -3.07 5.82
CA ASP A 225 -8.89 -2.53 6.04
C ASP A 225 -9.93 -3.41 5.34
N SER A 226 -11.00 -3.70 6.06
CA SER A 226 -12.20 -4.44 5.66
C SER A 226 -13.36 -4.07 6.59
N GLY A 227 -14.55 -4.66 6.41
CA GLY A 227 -15.71 -4.49 7.28
C GLY A 227 -16.91 -3.78 6.63
N TRP A 228 -16.88 -3.54 5.32
CA TRP A 228 -17.98 -2.89 4.60
C TRP A 228 -18.09 -3.38 3.16
N GLY A 229 -19.27 -3.21 2.56
CA GLY A 229 -19.52 -3.48 1.14
C GLY A 229 -18.98 -4.85 0.69
N LEU A 230 -18.37 -4.88 -0.49
CA LEU A 230 -17.66 -6.05 -1.02
C LEU A 230 -16.38 -6.42 -0.26
N ASN A 231 -15.83 -5.51 0.56
CA ASN A 231 -14.64 -5.75 1.36
C ASN A 231 -15.02 -6.09 2.81
N LYS A 232 -16.05 -6.90 3.01
CA LYS A 232 -16.63 -7.15 4.34
C LYS A 232 -15.72 -7.96 5.25
N HIS A 233 -15.10 -9.01 4.71
CA HIS A 233 -14.28 -9.95 5.47
C HIS A 233 -12.93 -10.08 4.77
N TYR A 234 -11.83 -10.03 5.54
CA TYR A 234 -10.47 -10.05 4.99
C TYR A 234 -10.11 -11.41 4.37
N PHE A 235 -10.59 -12.51 4.97
CA PHE A 235 -10.26 -13.89 4.57
C PHE A 235 -11.29 -14.53 3.63
N GLU A 236 -12.32 -13.79 3.22
CA GLU A 236 -13.37 -14.30 2.34
C GLU A 236 -13.40 -13.51 1.03
N TYR A 237 -14.03 -14.09 0.01
CA TYR A 237 -14.28 -13.42 -1.25
C TYR A 237 -15.68 -13.74 -1.76
N SER A 238 -16.16 -12.90 -2.66
CA SER A 238 -17.49 -13.04 -3.23
C SER A 238 -17.57 -14.23 -4.19
N GLN A 239 -18.64 -15.02 -4.03
CA GLN A 239 -19.09 -16.02 -5.01
C GLN A 239 -20.30 -15.54 -5.83
N ALA A 240 -20.91 -14.42 -5.44
CA ALA A 240 -22.15 -13.97 -6.03
C ALA A 240 -21.89 -13.46 -7.46
N LYS A 241 -22.65 -13.99 -8.44
CA LYS A 241 -22.44 -13.68 -9.86
C LYS A 241 -22.43 -12.17 -10.16
N GLN A 242 -23.33 -11.41 -9.53
CA GLN A 242 -23.43 -9.96 -9.74
C GLN A 242 -22.22 -9.22 -9.17
N GLU A 243 -21.76 -9.61 -7.98
CA GLU A 243 -20.58 -9.03 -7.33
C GLU A 243 -19.31 -9.38 -8.11
N LEU A 244 -19.19 -10.62 -8.61
CA LEU A 244 -18.09 -11.03 -9.50
C LEU A 244 -18.04 -10.21 -10.80
N GLN A 245 -19.20 -9.89 -11.40
CA GLN A 245 -19.26 -9.02 -12.59
C GLN A 245 -18.83 -7.59 -12.28
N LEU A 246 -19.17 -7.08 -11.09
CA LEU A 246 -18.68 -5.79 -10.62
C LEU A 246 -17.16 -5.84 -10.41
N LEU A 247 -16.64 -6.89 -9.77
CA LEU A 247 -15.20 -7.08 -9.58
C LEU A 247 -14.45 -7.19 -10.92
N ASP A 248 -15.00 -7.89 -11.92
CA ASP A 248 -14.45 -7.94 -13.27
C ASP A 248 -14.39 -6.53 -13.91
N THR A 249 -15.39 -5.68 -13.65
CA THR A 249 -15.40 -4.27 -14.10
C THR A 249 -14.33 -3.46 -13.37
N LEU A 250 -14.22 -3.58 -12.05
CA LEU A 250 -13.22 -2.89 -11.24
C LEU A 250 -11.80 -3.30 -11.63
N ALA A 251 -11.60 -4.58 -11.95
CA ALA A 251 -10.31 -5.10 -12.39
C ALA A 251 -9.80 -4.40 -13.64
N GLU A 252 -10.70 -4.12 -14.60
CA GLU A 252 -10.37 -3.32 -15.78
C GLU A 252 -9.94 -1.89 -15.42
N LEU A 253 -10.64 -1.25 -14.47
CA LEU A 253 -10.32 0.11 -14.03
C LEU A 253 -8.94 0.16 -13.35
N SER A 254 -8.66 -0.79 -12.46
CA SER A 254 -7.36 -0.93 -11.78
C SER A 254 -6.22 -1.21 -12.78
N ALA A 255 -6.39 -2.20 -13.67
CA ALA A 255 -5.38 -2.59 -14.65
C ALA A 255 -5.02 -1.44 -15.60
N LYS A 256 -6.01 -0.67 -16.05
CA LYS A 256 -5.84 0.45 -16.98
C LYS A 256 -5.66 1.81 -16.29
N SER A 257 -5.57 1.85 -14.96
CA SER A 257 -5.44 3.11 -14.20
C SER A 257 -6.54 4.15 -14.50
N LEU A 258 -7.77 3.70 -14.72
CA LEU A 258 -8.93 4.54 -15.04
C LEU A 258 -9.48 5.21 -13.78
N ALA A 259 -8.73 6.18 -13.27
CA ALA A 259 -8.91 6.77 -11.95
C ALA A 259 -10.25 7.49 -11.74
N GLU A 260 -10.76 8.19 -12.75
CA GLU A 260 -12.04 8.90 -12.66
C GLU A 260 -13.22 7.94 -12.51
N GLN A 261 -13.17 6.83 -13.24
CA GLN A 261 -14.14 5.75 -13.14
C GLN A 261 -13.99 5.02 -11.80
N ALA A 262 -12.76 4.78 -11.34
CA ALA A 262 -12.50 4.18 -10.02
C ALA A 262 -13.10 5.04 -8.89
N LEU A 263 -12.93 6.36 -8.95
CA LEU A 263 -13.52 7.30 -7.99
C LEU A 263 -15.05 7.32 -8.05
N ALA A 264 -15.64 7.17 -9.24
CA ALA A 264 -17.09 7.04 -9.35
C ALA A 264 -17.58 5.73 -8.69
N GLN A 265 -16.87 4.61 -8.93
CA GLN A 265 -17.21 3.32 -8.33
C GLN A 265 -17.00 3.29 -6.82
N SER A 266 -15.96 3.95 -6.30
CA SER A 266 -15.70 4.01 -4.85
C SER A 266 -16.81 4.72 -4.06
N LYS A 267 -17.72 5.42 -4.74
CA LYS A 267 -18.90 6.09 -4.18
C LYS A 267 -20.20 5.32 -4.43
N GLY A 268 -20.14 4.21 -5.17
CA GLY A 268 -21.28 3.34 -5.43
C GLY A 268 -21.64 2.50 -4.21
N GLN A 269 -22.91 2.07 -4.12
CA GLN A 269 -23.47 1.39 -2.95
C GLN A 269 -22.67 0.16 -2.48
N GLU A 270 -22.11 -0.61 -3.41
CA GLU A 270 -21.38 -1.85 -3.11
C GLU A 270 -19.97 -1.63 -2.53
N LEU A 271 -19.39 -0.44 -2.74
CA LEU A 271 -18.03 -0.12 -2.31
C LEU A 271 -17.99 0.99 -1.27
N ALA A 272 -18.90 1.96 -1.37
CA ALA A 272 -18.89 3.15 -0.54
C ALA A 272 -18.90 2.79 0.95
N PHE A 273 -18.20 3.59 1.73
CA PHE A 273 -18.30 3.50 3.17
C PHE A 273 -19.75 3.73 3.62
N PRO A 274 -20.24 2.99 4.62
CA PRO A 274 -21.53 3.28 5.24
C PRO A 274 -21.62 4.74 5.72
N ALA A 275 -22.84 5.27 5.78
CA ALA A 275 -23.06 6.59 6.37
C ALA A 275 -22.51 6.61 7.82
N ASN A 276 -21.69 7.61 8.13
CA ASN A 276 -21.00 7.77 9.42
C ASN A 276 -19.95 6.68 9.73
N TRP A 277 -19.33 6.08 8.69
CA TRP A 277 -18.21 5.16 8.88
C TRP A 277 -17.11 5.78 9.77
N GLN A 278 -16.67 5.00 10.75
CA GLN A 278 -15.55 5.35 11.62
C GLN A 278 -14.47 4.30 11.48
N TRP A 279 -13.22 4.73 11.38
CA TRP A 279 -12.07 3.84 11.20
C TRP A 279 -11.83 2.84 12.34
N GLN A 280 -12.49 3.04 13.49
CA GLN A 280 -12.51 2.10 14.63
C GLN A 280 -13.38 0.86 14.36
N LEU A 281 -14.24 0.90 13.33
CA LEU A 281 -15.08 -0.23 12.91
C LEU A 281 -14.33 -1.19 11.97
N ALA A 282 -13.23 -0.74 11.36
CA ALA A 282 -12.33 -1.62 10.64
C ALA A 282 -11.54 -2.50 11.62
N PRO A 283 -11.20 -3.75 11.28
CA PRO A 283 -10.47 -4.63 12.18
C PRO A 283 -9.08 -4.07 12.49
N SER A 284 -8.61 -4.33 13.71
CA SER A 284 -7.21 -4.08 14.04
C SER A 284 -6.31 -5.15 13.46
N ILE A 285 -5.01 -4.85 13.33
CA ILE A 285 -4.02 -5.86 12.93
C ILE A 285 -3.97 -7.02 13.94
N GLU A 286 -4.21 -6.75 15.22
CA GLU A 286 -4.26 -7.76 16.28
C GLU A 286 -5.44 -8.72 16.06
N ASP A 287 -6.65 -8.18 15.82
CA ASP A 287 -7.83 -8.99 15.53
C ASP A 287 -7.61 -9.92 14.33
N LEU A 288 -6.94 -9.42 13.29
CA LEU A 288 -6.64 -10.19 12.09
C LEU A 288 -5.62 -11.30 12.33
N LEU A 289 -4.57 -11.03 13.10
CA LEU A 289 -3.59 -12.06 13.48
C LEU A 289 -4.24 -13.16 14.32
N GLN A 290 -5.14 -12.80 15.24
CA GLN A 290 -5.88 -13.78 16.04
C GLN A 290 -6.81 -14.63 15.17
N GLN A 291 -7.61 -14.00 14.29
CA GLN A 291 -8.47 -14.70 13.34
C GLN A 291 -7.68 -15.64 12.43
N HIS A 292 -6.53 -15.16 11.94
CA HIS A 292 -5.65 -15.96 11.09
C HIS A 292 -5.15 -17.21 11.81
N ASN A 293 -4.64 -17.08 13.03
CA ASN A 293 -4.16 -18.22 13.82
C ASN A 293 -5.29 -19.21 14.08
N SER A 294 -6.51 -18.75 14.37
CA SER A 294 -7.67 -19.63 14.54
C SER A 294 -8.03 -20.40 13.27
N ILE A 295 -7.93 -19.78 12.08
CA ILE A 295 -8.17 -20.46 10.80
C ILE A 295 -7.10 -21.54 10.55
N VAL A 296 -5.83 -21.20 10.76
CA VAL A 296 -4.70 -22.13 10.54
C VAL A 296 -4.74 -23.31 11.51
N GLU A 297 -5.24 -23.13 12.74
CA GLU A 297 -5.40 -24.24 13.70
C GLU A 297 -6.55 -25.19 13.35
N THR A 298 -7.49 -24.78 12.50
CA THR A 298 -8.67 -25.57 12.11
C THR A 298 -8.55 -26.31 10.78
N ASP A 299 -7.53 -26.00 9.98
CA ASP A 299 -7.20 -26.63 8.69
C ASP A 299 -6.11 -27.72 8.83
#